data_AF-A0A0R0DBV0-F1
#
_entry.id   AF-A0A0R0DBV0-F1
#
_cell.length_a   1.000
_cell.length_b   1.000
_cell.length_c   1.000
_cell.angle_alpha   90.00
_cell.angle_beta   90.00
_cell.angle_gamma   90.00
#
_symmetry.space_group_name_H-M   'P 1'
#
loop_
_entity.id
_entity.type
_entity.pdbx_description
1 polymer ?
#
loop_
_entity_poly.entity_id
_entity_poly.type
_entity_poly.pdbx_seq_one_letter_code
_entity_poly.pdbx_strand_id
1 'polypeptide(L)'
;MKFNLFEGGRRIALLVTAVAVVVAVASVLSSKPYVATHYRLAGPGEPFVRTTADCPIKDAVSTYFNTQTPKGRTTHVHVCLMPVNIVNANGTNEAAVPFKRDPDGRVRSATNYRAEISAYKKAIHADFKLPAADGAEIDRIYDAARLTALKRQGLRLVSYLAAFWAFVFGLGWVLRGVLGIPRGHDFQPDNRL
;
A
#
# COMPACT_ATOMS: atom_id res chain seq x y z
N MET A 1 51.83 9.19 12.29
CA MET A 1 50.90 8.45 11.41
C MET A 1 50.34 9.42 10.37
N LYS A 2 50.63 9.22 9.07
CA LYS A 2 50.01 10.02 7.99
C LYS A 2 48.55 9.57 7.87
N PHE A 3 47.60 10.45 8.17
CA PHE A 3 46.17 10.16 8.04
C PHE A 3 45.82 10.06 6.54
N ASN A 4 45.40 8.88 6.06
CA ASN A 4 44.97 8.70 4.67
C ASN A 4 43.50 9.10 4.54
N LEU A 5 43.27 10.37 4.17
CA LEU A 5 41.93 10.94 3.99
C LEU A 5 41.12 10.17 2.92
N PHE A 6 41.76 9.68 1.85
CA PHE A 6 41.08 8.96 0.78
C PHE A 6 40.67 7.54 1.19
N GLU A 7 41.52 6.84 1.94
CA GLU A 7 41.18 5.53 2.49
C GLU A 7 40.08 5.64 3.55
N GLY A 8 40.16 6.63 4.44
CA GLY A 8 39.09 6.94 5.40
C GLY A 8 37.77 7.25 4.70
N GLY A 9 37.81 8.12 3.68
CA GLY A 9 36.64 8.48 2.88
C GLY A 9 36.04 7.29 2.14
N ARG A 10 36.86 6.41 1.55
CA ARG A 10 36.39 5.18 0.88
C ARG A 10 35.69 4.24 1.86
N ARG A 11 36.24 4.04 3.06
CA ARG A 11 35.63 3.19 4.09
C ARG A 11 34.27 3.73 4.53
N ILE A 12 34.16 5.04 4.75
CA ILE A 12 32.89 5.69 5.10
C ILE A 12 31.87 5.53 3.96
N ALA A 13 32.27 5.78 2.70
CA ALA A 13 31.39 5.63 1.54
C ALA A 13 30.84 4.20 1.38
N LEU A 14 31.68 3.19 1.63
CA LEU A 14 31.27 1.79 1.63
C LEU A 14 30.29 1.48 2.78
N LEU A 15 30.53 2.00 3.99
CA LEU A 15 29.62 1.83 5.13
C LEU A 15 28.25 2.46 4.84
N VAL A 16 28.22 3.68 4.31
CA VAL A 16 26.97 4.35 3.92
C VAL A 16 26.22 3.55 2.86
N THR A 17 26.95 3.01 1.86
CA THR A 17 26.37 2.13 0.84
C THR A 17 25.76 0.87 1.47
N ALA A 18 26.49 0.21 2.37
CA ALA A 18 26.02 -1.00 3.03
C ALA A 18 24.75 -0.74 3.86
N VAL A 19 24.72 0.35 4.64
CA VAL A 19 23.55 0.76 5.42
C VAL A 19 22.37 1.06 4.50
N ALA A 20 22.57 1.81 3.42
CA ALA A 20 21.51 2.13 2.46
C ALA A 20 20.89 0.87 1.83
N VAL A 21 21.73 -0.11 1.47
CA VAL A 21 21.28 -1.41 0.94
C VAL A 21 20.46 -2.17 1.99
N VAL A 22 20.94 -2.25 3.24
CA VAL A 22 20.22 -2.93 4.33
C VAL A 22 18.86 -2.29 4.58
N VAL A 23 18.79 -0.96 4.65
CA VAL A 23 17.53 -0.22 4.83
C VAL A 23 16.58 -0.46 3.66
N ALA A 24 17.08 -0.44 2.42
CA ALA A 24 16.27 -0.71 1.24
C ALA A 24 15.68 -2.13 1.26
N VAL A 25 16.50 -3.14 1.57
CA VAL A 25 16.07 -4.54 1.71
C VAL A 25 15.01 -4.68 2.81
N ALA A 26 15.28 -4.12 4.00
CA ALA A 26 14.33 -4.15 5.11
C ALA A 26 12.99 -3.49 4.74
N SER A 27 13.01 -2.38 3.99
CA SER A 27 11.79 -1.70 3.53
C SER A 27 10.96 -2.57 2.58
N VAL A 28 11.62 -3.28 1.65
CA VAL A 28 10.95 -4.14 0.67
C VAL A 28 10.33 -5.35 1.36
N LEU A 29 11.07 -5.99 2.28
CA LEU A 29 10.59 -7.14 3.04
C LEU A 29 9.36 -6.78 3.89
N SER A 30 9.38 -5.59 4.51
CA SER A 30 8.30 -5.10 5.38
C SER A 30 7.10 -4.55 4.61
N SER A 31 7.27 -4.22 3.33
CA SER A 31 6.18 -3.67 2.51
C SER A 31 5.10 -4.71 2.26
N LYS A 32 3.85 -4.33 2.55
CA LYS A 32 2.65 -5.11 2.22
C LYS A 32 1.79 -4.27 1.28
N PRO A 33 1.66 -4.66 0.00
CA PRO A 33 0.75 -3.99 -0.94
C PRO A 33 -0.67 -3.88 -0.36
N TYR A 34 -1.25 -2.70 -0.50
CA TYR A 34 -2.66 -2.48 -0.22
C TYR A 34 -3.48 -2.98 -1.41
N VAL A 35 -4.30 -4.01 -1.18
CA VAL A 35 -5.22 -4.56 -2.19
C VAL A 35 -6.63 -4.51 -1.63
N ALA A 36 -7.48 -3.73 -2.29
CA ALA A 36 -8.89 -3.60 -1.98
C ALA A 36 -9.74 -4.34 -3.01
N THR A 37 -10.83 -4.94 -2.56
CA THR A 37 -11.86 -5.54 -3.41
C THR A 37 -13.21 -4.96 -3.06
N HIS A 38 -14.06 -4.78 -4.08
CA HIS A 38 -15.35 -4.14 -3.97
C HIS A 38 -16.47 -5.13 -4.25
N TYR A 39 -17.46 -5.14 -3.37
CA TYR A 39 -18.67 -5.93 -3.51
C TYR A 39 -19.89 -5.02 -3.38
N ARG A 40 -20.99 -5.43 -4.00
CA ARG A 40 -22.31 -4.85 -3.79
C ARG A 40 -23.21 -5.87 -3.12
N LEU A 41 -24.06 -5.39 -2.23
CA LEU A 41 -25.09 -6.16 -1.56
C LEU A 41 -26.43 -5.47 -1.81
N ALA A 42 -27.32 -6.14 -2.54
CA ALA A 42 -28.62 -5.59 -2.93
C ALA A 42 -29.61 -5.53 -1.75
N GLY A 43 -29.45 -6.42 -0.77
CA GLY A 43 -30.31 -6.47 0.40
C GLY A 43 -29.92 -7.59 1.37
N PRO A 44 -30.67 -7.72 2.49
CA PRO A 44 -30.39 -8.73 3.51
C PRO A 44 -30.60 -10.14 2.97
N GLY A 45 -29.58 -10.99 3.14
CA GLY A 45 -29.59 -12.38 2.68
C GLY A 45 -29.28 -12.58 1.19
N GLU A 46 -29.07 -11.50 0.43
CA GLU A 46 -28.63 -11.59 -0.95
C GLU A 46 -27.12 -11.93 -1.03
N PRO A 47 -26.64 -12.56 -2.12
CA PRO A 47 -25.22 -12.83 -2.28
C PRO A 47 -24.41 -11.54 -2.48
N PHE A 48 -23.18 -11.54 -1.97
CA PHE A 48 -22.20 -10.51 -2.30
C PHE A 48 -21.80 -10.63 -3.77
N VAL A 49 -22.02 -9.58 -4.56
CA VAL A 49 -21.63 -9.57 -5.98
C VAL A 49 -20.42 -8.69 -6.14
N ARG A 50 -19.33 -9.22 -6.70
CA ARG A 50 -18.11 -8.46 -6.97
C ARG A 50 -18.40 -7.35 -7.99
N THR A 51 -17.81 -6.18 -7.77
CA THR A 51 -17.96 -5.01 -8.65
C THR A 51 -16.61 -4.33 -8.84
N THR A 52 -16.43 -3.68 -9.99
CA THR A 52 -15.30 -2.79 -10.27
C THR A 52 -15.68 -1.31 -10.14
N ALA A 53 -16.97 -1.01 -10.04
CA ALA A 53 -17.48 0.34 -9.85
C ALA A 53 -17.43 0.75 -8.39
N ASP A 54 -17.05 2.01 -8.15
CA ASP A 54 -17.11 2.64 -6.84
C ASP A 54 -18.55 2.70 -6.33
N CYS A 55 -18.73 2.67 -5.00
CA CYS A 55 -20.06 2.82 -4.41
C CYS A 55 -20.65 4.18 -4.82
N PRO A 56 -21.89 4.25 -5.33
CA PRO A 56 -22.52 5.52 -5.68
C PRO A 56 -22.65 6.41 -4.43
N ILE A 57 -21.79 7.43 -4.36
CA ILE A 57 -21.46 8.19 -3.14
C ILE A 57 -22.66 8.99 -2.59
N LYS A 58 -23.64 9.33 -3.42
CA LYS A 58 -24.76 10.19 -3.01
C LYS A 58 -25.69 9.53 -1.99
N ASP A 59 -25.98 8.24 -2.16
CA ASP A 59 -27.04 7.57 -1.38
C ASP A 59 -26.66 6.18 -0.87
N ALA A 60 -25.54 5.60 -1.34
CA ALA A 60 -25.12 4.27 -0.91
C ALA A 60 -24.35 4.30 0.42
N VAL A 61 -24.65 3.33 1.28
CA VAL A 61 -23.92 3.14 2.54
C VAL A 61 -22.83 2.11 2.31
N SER A 62 -21.59 2.46 2.63
CA SER A 62 -20.46 1.51 2.54
C SER A 62 -20.06 0.96 3.90
N THR A 63 -19.46 -0.22 3.89
CA THR A 63 -18.74 -0.78 5.02
C THR A 63 -17.42 -1.38 4.57
N TYR A 64 -16.44 -1.28 5.45
CA TYR A 64 -15.04 -1.62 5.18
C TYR A 64 -14.53 -2.50 6.30
N PHE A 65 -13.88 -3.60 5.94
CA PHE A 65 -13.27 -4.54 6.86
C PHE A 65 -12.13 -5.30 6.20
N ASN A 66 -11.34 -5.99 7.01
CA ASN A 66 -10.22 -6.78 6.53
C ASN A 66 -10.58 -8.26 6.57
N THR A 67 -10.16 -9.00 5.56
CA THR A 67 -10.21 -10.46 5.56
C THR A 67 -8.88 -11.03 5.08
N GLN A 68 -8.74 -12.35 5.11
CA GLN A 68 -7.55 -13.05 4.64
C GLN A 68 -7.87 -13.86 3.38
N THR A 69 -6.96 -13.83 2.42
CA THR A 69 -6.99 -14.75 1.27
C THR A 69 -6.63 -16.17 1.73
N PRO A 70 -6.89 -17.21 0.91
CA PRO A 70 -6.45 -18.57 1.21
C PRO A 70 -4.94 -18.71 1.48
N LYS A 71 -4.11 -17.79 0.95
CA LYS A 71 -2.67 -17.71 1.23
C LYS A 71 -2.30 -16.89 2.48
N GLY A 72 -3.28 -16.50 3.28
CA GLY A 72 -3.08 -15.72 4.51
C GLY A 72 -2.77 -14.25 4.28
N ARG A 73 -3.04 -13.69 3.09
CA ARG A 73 -2.76 -12.28 2.79
C ARG A 73 -3.92 -11.41 3.23
N THR A 74 -3.63 -10.33 3.94
CA THR A 74 -4.65 -9.34 4.32
C THR A 74 -5.15 -8.60 3.08
N THR A 75 -6.47 -8.57 2.90
CA THR A 75 -7.15 -7.78 1.86
C THR A 75 -8.26 -6.94 2.49
N HIS A 76 -8.47 -5.76 1.91
CA HIS A 76 -9.49 -4.82 2.35
C HIS A 76 -10.76 -5.05 1.53
N VAL A 77 -11.84 -5.38 2.19
CA VAL A 77 -13.14 -5.60 1.57
C VAL A 77 -13.99 -4.36 1.75
N HIS A 78 -14.47 -3.82 0.64
CA HIS A 78 -15.41 -2.72 0.60
C HIS A 78 -16.75 -3.26 0.11
N VAL A 79 -17.79 -3.16 0.94
CA VAL A 79 -19.14 -3.58 0.57
C VAL A 79 -20.03 -2.35 0.43
N CYS A 80 -20.58 -2.16 -0.76
CA CYS A 80 -21.60 -1.17 -1.06
C CYS A 80 -22.98 -1.76 -0.77
N LEU A 81 -23.71 -1.13 0.16
CA LEU A 81 -25.11 -1.46 0.41
C LEU A 81 -25.97 -0.63 -0.53
N MET A 82 -26.73 -1.31 -1.39
CA MET A 82 -27.56 -0.64 -2.38
C MET A 82 -28.80 -0.05 -1.69
N PRO A 83 -29.03 1.26 -1.81
CA PRO A 83 -30.23 1.88 -1.27
C PRO A 83 -31.45 1.57 -2.15
N VAL A 84 -32.62 1.60 -1.53
CA VAL A 84 -33.92 1.61 -2.20
C VAL A 84 -34.65 2.90 -1.84
N ASN A 85 -35.47 3.42 -2.75
CA ASN A 85 -36.29 4.59 -2.48
C ASN A 85 -37.51 4.18 -1.67
N ILE A 86 -37.71 4.83 -0.53
CA ILE A 86 -38.92 4.70 0.30
C ILE A 86 -39.67 6.03 0.32
N VAL A 87 -41.01 5.95 0.41
CA VAL A 87 -41.86 7.13 0.59
C VAL A 87 -42.05 7.35 2.08
N ASN A 88 -41.59 8.50 2.58
CA ASN A 88 -41.76 8.88 3.98
C ASN A 88 -43.20 9.30 4.29
N ALA A 89 -43.51 9.45 5.58
CA ALA A 89 -44.80 9.95 6.07
C ALA A 89 -45.19 11.32 5.46
N ASN A 90 -44.20 12.10 5.01
CA ASN A 90 -44.39 13.42 4.38
C ASN A 90 -44.53 13.35 2.85
N GLY A 91 -44.63 12.16 2.25
CA GLY A 91 -44.75 11.96 0.80
C GLY A 91 -43.46 12.17 0.00
N THR A 92 -42.33 12.42 0.66
CA THR A 92 -41.02 12.58 0.01
C THR A 92 -40.33 11.23 -0.20
N ASN A 93 -39.65 11.08 -1.33
CA ASN A 93 -38.77 9.94 -1.59
C ASN A 93 -37.47 10.11 -0.80
N GLU A 94 -37.10 9.11 -0.01
CA GLU A 94 -35.83 9.05 0.70
C GLU A 94 -35.11 7.74 0.38
N ALA A 95 -33.79 7.79 0.23
CA ALA A 95 -32.97 6.60 0.07
C ALA A 95 -32.76 5.89 1.41
N ALA A 96 -33.16 4.62 1.48
CA ALA A 96 -32.99 3.78 2.66
C ALA A 96 -32.33 2.45 2.31
N VAL A 97 -31.49 1.95 3.22
CA VAL A 97 -30.78 0.69 3.03
C VAL A 97 -31.58 -0.47 3.62
N PRO A 98 -31.91 -1.49 2.81
CA PRO A 98 -32.43 -2.76 3.29
C PRO A 98 -31.47 -3.44 4.26
N PHE A 99 -31.92 -3.76 5.48
CA PHE A 99 -31.05 -4.35 6.51
C PHE A 99 -31.60 -5.62 7.15
N LYS A 100 -32.91 -5.87 7.06
CA LYS A 100 -33.52 -7.10 7.59
C LYS A 100 -34.69 -7.54 6.73
N ARG A 101 -34.84 -8.86 6.55
CA ARG A 101 -36.04 -9.48 5.99
C ARG A 101 -36.78 -10.19 7.12
N ASP A 102 -38.02 -9.81 7.37
CA ASP A 102 -38.88 -10.43 8.36
C ASP A 102 -39.46 -11.76 7.84
N PRO A 103 -39.95 -12.66 8.71
CA PRO A 103 -40.49 -13.96 8.30
C PRO A 103 -41.70 -13.88 7.35
N ASP A 104 -42.39 -12.75 7.34
CA ASP A 104 -43.51 -12.44 6.44
C ASP A 104 -43.06 -11.96 5.05
N GLY A 105 -41.74 -11.92 4.80
CA GLY A 105 -41.14 -11.47 3.55
C GLY A 105 -40.97 -9.96 3.44
N ARG A 106 -41.39 -9.17 4.45
CA ARG A 106 -41.21 -7.73 4.44
C ARG A 106 -39.75 -7.36 4.68
N VAL A 107 -39.26 -6.39 3.92
CA VAL A 107 -37.89 -5.89 4.04
C VAL A 107 -37.93 -4.60 4.84
N ARG A 108 -37.22 -4.59 5.97
CA ARG A 108 -37.00 -3.38 6.76
C ARG A 108 -35.81 -2.63 6.19
N SER A 109 -36.04 -1.35 5.92
CA SER A 109 -35.04 -0.42 5.44
C SER A 109 -34.88 0.71 6.44
N ALA A 110 -33.68 1.25 6.53
CA ALA A 110 -33.38 2.40 7.38
C ALA A 110 -32.45 3.37 6.65
N THR A 111 -32.58 4.65 6.98
CA THR A 111 -31.70 5.69 6.47
C THR A 111 -30.30 5.53 7.04
N ASN A 112 -29.31 6.14 6.38
CA ASN A 112 -27.93 6.08 6.85
C ASN A 112 -27.82 6.65 8.28
N TYR A 113 -26.81 6.20 9.04
CA TYR A 113 -26.50 6.62 10.42
C TYR A 113 -27.44 6.15 11.55
N ARG A 114 -28.41 5.27 11.28
CA ARG A 114 -29.19 4.64 12.35
C ARG A 114 -28.47 3.44 12.99
N ALA A 115 -28.81 3.15 14.25
CA ALA A 115 -28.20 2.06 15.03
C ALA A 115 -28.38 0.69 14.36
N GLU A 116 -29.51 0.49 13.69
CA GLU A 116 -29.87 -0.71 12.94
C GLU A 116 -28.90 -0.96 11.78
N ILE A 117 -28.51 0.08 11.04
CA ILE A 117 -27.54 -0.02 9.96
C ILE A 117 -26.15 -0.35 10.51
N SER A 118 -25.78 0.20 11.66
CA SER A 118 -24.51 -0.14 12.32
C SER A 118 -24.45 -1.61 12.75
N ALA A 119 -25.53 -2.12 13.34
CA ALA A 119 -25.66 -3.54 13.69
C ALA A 119 -25.61 -4.43 12.44
N TYR A 120 -26.27 -4.00 11.36
CA TYR A 120 -26.26 -4.73 10.09
C TYR A 120 -24.87 -4.79 9.45
N LYS A 121 -24.09 -3.70 9.49
CA LYS A 121 -22.69 -3.71 9.04
C LYS A 121 -21.86 -4.74 9.80
N LYS A 122 -22.04 -4.84 11.12
CA LYS A 122 -21.35 -5.85 11.94
C LYS A 122 -21.75 -7.29 11.55
N ALA A 123 -23.03 -7.52 11.28
CA ALA A 123 -23.51 -8.83 10.81
C ALA A 123 -22.89 -9.19 9.45
N ILE A 124 -22.85 -8.25 8.50
CA ILE A 124 -22.19 -8.44 7.21
C ILE A 124 -20.73 -8.86 7.37
N HIS A 125 -19.99 -8.25 8.31
CA HIS A 125 -18.60 -8.61 8.56
C HIS A 125 -18.45 -10.05 9.07
N ALA A 126 -19.37 -10.48 9.93
CA ALA A 126 -19.36 -11.84 10.48
C ALA A 126 -19.74 -12.89 9.43
N ASP A 127 -20.68 -12.56 8.54
CA ASP A 127 -21.21 -13.49 7.54
C ASP A 127 -20.35 -13.55 6.26
N PHE A 128 -19.53 -12.54 6.02
CA PHE A 128 -18.75 -12.46 4.79
C PHE A 128 -17.70 -13.57 4.71
N LYS A 129 -17.81 -14.39 3.66
CA LYS A 129 -16.81 -15.39 3.27
C LYS A 129 -16.25 -15.01 1.91
N LEU A 130 -14.93 -14.83 1.86
CA LEU A 130 -14.25 -14.49 0.61
C LEU A 130 -14.38 -15.67 -0.38
N PRO A 131 -14.95 -15.48 -1.58
CA PRO A 131 -15.01 -16.55 -2.59
C PRO A 131 -13.59 -16.98 -2.99
N ALA A 132 -13.37 -18.29 -3.17
CA ALA A 132 -12.04 -18.83 -3.48
C ALA A 132 -11.46 -18.29 -4.79
N ALA A 133 -12.32 -18.08 -5.80
CA ALA A 133 -11.92 -17.48 -7.07
C ALA A 133 -11.41 -16.04 -6.89
N ASP A 134 -12.12 -15.23 -6.09
CA ASP A 134 -11.72 -13.86 -5.77
C ASP A 134 -10.44 -13.84 -4.94
N GLY A 135 -10.29 -14.74 -3.97
CA GLY A 135 -9.06 -14.90 -3.19
C GLY A 135 -7.83 -15.19 -4.07
N ALA A 136 -7.96 -16.09 -5.04
CA ALA A 136 -6.88 -16.42 -5.98
C ALA A 136 -6.53 -15.24 -6.91
N GLU A 137 -7.52 -14.43 -7.30
CA GLU A 137 -7.27 -13.22 -8.08
C GLU A 137 -6.60 -12.11 -7.26
N ILE A 138 -7.06 -11.88 -6.04
CA ILE A 138 -6.44 -10.95 -5.08
C ILE A 138 -4.99 -11.34 -4.85
N ASP A 139 -4.70 -12.63 -4.70
CA ASP A 139 -3.33 -13.13 -4.57
C ASP A 139 -2.48 -12.79 -5.80
N ARG A 140 -3.00 -12.95 -7.02
CA ARG A 140 -2.29 -12.57 -8.26
C ARG A 140 -2.02 -11.07 -8.33
N ILE A 141 -3.00 -10.24 -7.98
CA ILE A 141 -2.86 -8.78 -7.95
C ILE A 141 -1.81 -8.36 -6.91
N TYR A 142 -1.84 -8.99 -5.73
CA TYR A 142 -0.87 -8.75 -4.67
C TYR A 142 0.56 -9.04 -5.13
N ASP A 143 0.77 -10.18 -5.80
CA ASP A 143 2.09 -10.57 -6.31
C ASP A 143 2.59 -9.62 -7.40
N ALA A 144 1.71 -9.20 -8.32
CA ALA A 144 2.04 -8.20 -9.33
C ALA A 144 2.40 -6.84 -8.71
N ALA A 145 1.63 -6.40 -7.70
CA ALA A 145 1.89 -5.17 -6.97
C ALA A 145 3.21 -5.24 -6.19
N ARG A 146 3.51 -6.38 -5.56
CA ARG A 146 4.78 -6.60 -4.84
C ARG A 146 5.97 -6.58 -5.80
N LEU A 147 5.87 -7.23 -6.96
CA LEU A 147 6.92 -7.18 -7.98
C LEU A 147 7.15 -5.76 -8.50
N THR A 148 6.06 -5.02 -8.73
CA THR A 148 6.14 -3.61 -9.17
C THR A 148 6.79 -2.72 -8.10
N ALA A 149 6.44 -2.92 -6.83
CA ALA A 149 7.06 -2.22 -5.72
C ALA A 149 8.56 -2.54 -5.62
N LEU A 150 8.93 -3.82 -5.77
CA LEU A 150 10.32 -4.27 -5.74
C LEU A 150 11.14 -3.66 -6.89
N LYS A 151 10.61 -3.66 -8.11
CA LYS A 151 11.25 -3.00 -9.26
C LYS A 151 11.44 -1.50 -9.02
N ARG A 152 10.42 -0.82 -8.50
CA ARG A 152 10.47 0.63 -8.22
C ARG A 152 11.49 0.96 -7.12
N GLN A 153 11.53 0.17 -6.05
CA GLN A 153 12.51 0.36 -4.97
C GLN A 153 13.93 0.03 -5.43
N GLY A 154 14.11 -1.04 -6.21
CA GLY A 154 15.40 -1.38 -6.81
C GLY A 154 15.92 -0.26 -7.71
N LEU A 155 15.06 0.28 -8.59
CA LEU A 155 15.42 1.42 -9.44
C LEU A 155 15.82 2.64 -8.61
N ARG A 156 15.04 3.00 -7.58
CA ARG A 156 15.37 4.11 -6.67
C ARG A 156 16.72 3.91 -5.98
N LEU A 157 16.98 2.71 -5.45
CA LEU A 157 18.24 2.38 -4.79
C LEU A 157 19.42 2.54 -5.77
N VAL A 158 19.31 1.97 -6.98
CA VAL A 158 20.35 2.10 -8.00
C VAL A 158 20.58 3.56 -8.37
N SER A 159 19.52 4.35 -8.57
CA SER A 159 19.63 5.78 -8.86
C SER A 159 20.31 6.55 -7.73
N TYR A 160 19.96 6.29 -6.47
CA TYR A 160 20.59 6.94 -5.32
C TYR A 160 22.06 6.54 -5.16
N LEU A 161 22.39 5.26 -5.34
CA LEU A 161 23.78 4.79 -5.28
C LEU A 161 24.61 5.38 -6.42
N ALA A 162 24.08 5.45 -7.64
CA ALA A 162 24.76 6.06 -8.78
C ALA A 162 25.06 7.55 -8.52
N ALA A 163 24.07 8.31 -8.04
CA ALA A 163 24.26 9.72 -7.69
C ALA A 163 25.25 9.91 -6.54
N PHE A 164 25.17 9.07 -5.50
CA PHE A 164 26.10 9.08 -4.38
C PHE A 164 27.54 8.83 -4.82
N TRP A 165 27.77 7.80 -5.65
CA TRP A 165 29.11 7.49 -6.15
C TRP A 165 29.65 8.55 -7.10
N ALA A 166 28.79 9.15 -7.96
CA ALA A 166 29.18 10.29 -8.78
C ALA A 166 29.62 11.48 -7.91
N PHE A 167 28.90 11.74 -6.81
CA PHE A 167 29.26 12.78 -5.85
C PHE A 167 30.59 12.48 -5.14
N VAL A 168 30.77 11.27 -4.60
CA VAL A 168 32.01 10.84 -3.94
C VAL A 168 33.21 10.94 -4.91
N PHE A 169 33.01 10.53 -6.15
CA PHE A 169 34.03 10.64 -7.20
C PHE A 169 34.38 12.11 -7.49
N GLY A 170 33.37 12.97 -7.66
CA GLY A 170 33.55 14.41 -7.87
C GLY A 170 34.29 15.08 -6.71
N LEU A 171 33.88 14.79 -5.47
CA LEU A 171 34.54 15.29 -4.25
C LEU A 171 36.00 14.84 -4.18
N GLY A 172 36.26 13.57 -4.48
CA GLY A 172 37.62 13.03 -4.54
C GLY A 172 38.46 13.68 -5.65
N TRP A 173 37.88 14.07 -6.78
CA TRP A 173 38.58 14.81 -7.83
C TRP A 173 38.93 16.24 -7.38
N VAL A 174 37.98 16.96 -6.77
CA VAL A 174 38.20 18.31 -6.23
C VAL A 174 39.27 18.30 -5.13
N LEU A 175 39.17 17.40 -4.15
CA LEU A 175 40.15 17.31 -3.06
C LEU A 175 41.56 17.00 -3.57
N ARG A 176 41.70 16.14 -4.58
CA ARG A 176 43.01 15.89 -5.21
C ARG A 176 43.57 17.11 -5.92
N GLY A 177 42.73 17.86 -6.63
CA GLY A 177 43.12 19.11 -7.28
C GLY A 177 43.59 20.17 -6.28
N VAL A 178 42.85 20.35 -5.18
CA VAL A 178 43.21 21.32 -4.12
C VAL A 178 44.47 20.92 -3.36
N LEU A 179 44.66 19.63 -3.09
CA LEU A 179 45.82 19.12 -2.33
C LEU A 179 47.05 18.82 -3.20
N GLY A 180 46.99 19.04 -4.52
CA GLY A 180 48.10 18.76 -5.44
C GLY A 180 48.50 17.28 -5.51
N ILE A 181 47.57 16.37 -5.26
CA ILE A 181 47.84 14.93 -5.21
C ILE A 181 47.66 14.32 -6.60
N PRO A 182 48.71 13.73 -7.20
CA PRO A 182 48.61 13.12 -8.53
C PRO A 182 47.64 11.93 -8.53
N ARG A 183 47.02 11.68 -9.69
CA ARG A 183 46.10 10.53 -9.87
C ARG A 183 46.84 9.22 -9.55
N GLY A 184 46.17 8.33 -8.81
CA GLY A 184 46.74 7.05 -8.39
C GLY A 184 47.54 7.08 -7.09
N HIS A 185 47.74 8.26 -6.49
CA HIS A 185 48.38 8.41 -5.19
C HIS A 185 47.39 8.88 -4.13
N ASP A 186 47.57 8.40 -2.91
CA ASP A 186 46.79 8.81 -1.73
C ASP A 186 47.50 9.91 -0.91
N PHE A 187 48.75 10.22 -1.26
CA PHE A 187 49.58 11.23 -0.61
C PHE A 187 50.25 12.12 -1.66
N GLN A 188 50.55 13.36 -1.29
CA GLN A 188 51.41 14.23 -2.09
C GLN A 188 52.83 13.64 -2.10
N PRO A 189 53.51 13.55 -3.26
CA PRO A 189 54.89 13.11 -3.30
C PRO A 189 55.76 14.06 -2.45
N ASP A 190 56.54 13.49 -1.53
CA ASP A 190 57.51 14.26 -0.74
C ASP A 190 58.65 14.69 -1.69
N ASN A 191 58.57 15.90 -2.25
CA ASN A 191 59.66 16.52 -3.01
C ASN A 191 60.74 17.10 -2.07
N ARG A 192 61.16 16.33 -1.06
CA ARG A 192 62.34 16.67 -0.26
C ARG A 192 63.56 16.04 -0.93
N LEU A 193 64.21 16.83 -1.78
CA LEU A 193 65.63 16.71 -2.11
C LEU A 193 66.47 17.02 -0.87
#